data_AF-A0A830BVV7-F1
#
_entry.id   AF-A0A830BVV7-F1
#
_cell.length_a   1.000
_cell.length_b   1.000
_cell.length_c   1.000
_cell.angle_alpha   90.00
_cell.angle_beta   90.00
_cell.angle_gamma   90.00
#
_symmetry.space_group_name_H-M   'P 1'
#
loop_
_entity.id
_entity.type
_entity.pdbx_description
1 polymer ?
#
loop_
_entity_poly.entity_id
_entity_poly.type
_entity_poly.pdbx_seq_one_letter_code
_entity_poly.pdbx_strand_id
1 'polypeptide(L)' 'KSLSYFDSSGELHTVSVSDLTSNKKNIILAVPDMYTPSCSLKHLLDFIEKVAELKAKGFHTIACVSVNDSP' A
#
# COMPACT_ATOMS: atom_id res chain seq x y z
N LYS A 1 -12.71 -5.00 8.11
CA LYS A 1 -12.14 -3.63 8.11
C LYS A 1 -11.95 -3.19 6.68
N SER A 2 -12.24 -1.93 6.37
CA SER A 2 -12.09 -1.33 5.04
C SER A 2 -10.83 -0.46 4.95
N LEU A 3 -10.35 -0.26 3.73
CA LEU A 3 -9.31 0.69 3.36
C LEU A 3 -9.86 1.57 2.23
N SER A 4 -9.44 2.83 2.21
CA SER A 4 -9.80 3.77 1.14
C SER A 4 -8.54 4.27 0.44
N TYR A 5 -8.58 4.39 -0.88
CA TYR A 5 -7.46 4.88 -1.69
C TYR A 5 -7.97 5.62 -2.94
N PHE A 6 -7.14 6.51 -3.48
CA PHE A 6 -7.39 7.17 -4.76
C PHE A 6 -6.69 6.42 -5.89
N ASP A 7 -7.37 6.26 -7.02
CA ASP A 7 -6.77 5.72 -8.24
C ASP A 7 -6.08 6.79 -9.10
N SER A 8 -5.55 6.40 -10.25
CA SER A 8 -4.88 7.32 -11.18
C SER A 8 -5.80 8.40 -11.78
N SER A 9 -7.11 8.20 -11.73
CA SER A 9 -8.13 9.19 -12.13
C SER A 9 -8.53 10.12 -10.98
N GLY A 10 -8.06 9.86 -9.76
CA GLY A 10 -8.47 10.60 -8.57
C GLY A 10 -9.83 10.17 -8.02
N GLU A 11 -10.35 9.01 -8.41
CA GLU A 11 -11.59 8.47 -7.85
C GLU A 11 -11.30 7.76 -6.51
N LEU A 12 -12.16 8.00 -5.52
CA LEU A 12 -12.06 7.40 -4.20
C LEU A 12 -12.68 6.00 -4.19
N HIS A 13 -11.88 4.99 -3.93
CA HIS A 13 -12.33 3.61 -3.78
C HIS A 13 -12.29 3.19 -2.32
N THR A 14 -13.36 2.54 -1.85
CA THR A 14 -13.39 1.89 -0.53
C THR A 14 -13.51 0.39 -0.73
N VAL A 15 -12.55 -0.35 -0.20
CA VAL A 15 -12.42 -1.80 -0.39
C VAL A 15 -12.26 -2.50 0.95
N SER A 16 -12.72 -3.74 1.06
CA SER A 16 -12.42 -4.53 2.25
C SER A 16 -10.98 -5.06 2.18
N VAL A 17 -10.33 -5.21 3.34
CA VAL A 17 -8.99 -5.83 3.41
C VAL A 17 -9.03 -7.25 2.83
N SER A 18 -10.13 -7.97 3.03
CA SER A 18 -10.34 -9.31 2.48
C SER A 18 -10.32 -9.30 0.95
N ASP A 19 -10.98 -8.33 0.31
CA ASP A 19 -11.01 -8.23 -1.16
C ASP A 19 -9.63 -7.91 -1.73
N LEU A 20 -8.87 -7.04 -1.05
CA LEU A 20 -7.50 -6.71 -1.44
C LEU A 20 -6.52 -7.87 -1.27
N THR A 21 -6.78 -8.79 -0.33
CA THR A 21 -5.81 -9.83 0.07
C THR A 21 -6.18 -11.24 -0.36
N SER A 22 -7.42 -11.48 -0.79
CA SER A 22 -7.93 -12.80 -1.14
C SER A 22 -7.15 -13.44 -2.29
N ASN A 23 -6.74 -14.70 -2.10
CA ASN A 23 -6.11 -15.57 -3.11
C ASN A 23 -4.85 -15.01 -3.79
N LYS A 24 -4.18 -14.03 -3.18
CA LYS A 24 -2.98 -13.37 -3.74
C LYS A 24 -1.88 -13.31 -2.70
N LYS A 25 -0.62 -13.33 -3.16
CA LYS A 25 0.52 -12.94 -2.29
C LYS A 25 0.60 -11.44 -2.29
N ASN A 26 0.46 -10.83 -1.12
CA ASN A 26 0.40 -9.38 -0.96
C ASN A 26 1.41 -8.92 0.08
N ILE A 27 1.91 -7.71 -0.10
CA ILE A 27 2.72 -7.03 0.88
C ILE A 27 1.99 -5.75 1.28
N ILE A 28 1.77 -5.60 2.57
CA ILE A 28 1.15 -4.41 3.15
C ILE A 28 2.17 -3.78 4.09
N LEU A 29 2.62 -2.57 3.75
CA LEU A 29 3.47 -1.75 4.60
C LEU A 29 2.55 -0.81 5.38
N ALA A 30 2.38 -1.06 6.68
CA ALA A 30 1.61 -0.18 7.54
C ALA A 30 2.55 0.87 8.17
N VAL A 31 2.27 2.16 7.95
CA VAL A 31 3.00 3.27 8.55
C VAL A 31 2.06 4.10 9.43
N PRO A 32 2.53 4.65 10.56
CA PRO A 32 1.69 5.48 11.42
C PRO A 32 1.25 6.78 10.71
N ASP A 33 2.11 7.34 9.87
CA ASP A 33 1.85 8.57 9.11
C ASP A 33 2.60 8.54 7.78
N MET A 34 1.89 8.80 6.68
CA MET A 34 2.41 8.76 5.31
C MET A 34 3.24 10.00 4.95
N TYR A 35 3.17 11.08 5.75
CA TYR A 35 3.84 12.36 5.51
C TYR A 35 5.10 12.57 6.36
N THR A 36 5.43 11.64 7.24
CA THR A 36 6.65 11.77 8.05
C THR A 36 7.89 11.38 7.24
N PRO A 37 8.97 12.19 7.29
CA PRO A 37 10.17 11.96 6.47
C PRO A 37 10.84 10.61 6.76
N SER A 38 10.66 10.07 7.96
CA SER A 38 11.16 8.74 8.34
C SER A 38 10.44 7.59 7.64
N CYS A 39 9.14 7.72 7.33
CA CYS A 39 8.36 6.69 6.64
C CYS A 39 8.50 6.77 5.11
N SER A 40 8.53 7.98 4.54
CA SER A 40 8.52 8.18 3.07
C SER A 40 9.88 7.92 2.40
N LEU A 41 11.01 8.19 3.07
CA LEU A 41 12.33 8.19 2.44
C LEU A 41 13.13 6.89 2.57
N LYS A 42 12.83 6.00 3.51
CA LYS A 42 13.66 4.79 3.70
C LYS A 42 12.89 3.50 3.45
N HIS A 43 11.72 3.34 4.07
CA HIS A 43 10.95 2.10 3.92
C HIS A 43 10.26 1.98 2.56
N LEU A 44 9.78 3.08 2.00
CA LEU A 44 9.05 3.07 0.73
C LEU A 44 10.00 3.00 -0.47
N LEU A 45 11.13 3.72 -0.45
CA LEU A 45 12.12 3.73 -1.54
C LEU A 45 12.77 2.35 -1.74
N ASP A 46 13.23 1.70 -0.67
CA ASP A 46 13.77 0.34 -0.72
C ASP A 46 12.76 -0.67 -1.29
N PHE A 47 11.45 -0.45 -1.02
CA PHE A 47 10.39 -1.27 -1.57
C PHE A 47 10.20 -1.03 -3.06
N ILE A 48 10.17 0.23 -3.49
CA ILE A 48 10.04 0.64 -4.90
C ILE A 48 11.14 0.00 -5.75
N GLU A 49 12.40 0.04 -5.28
CA GLU A 49 13.53 -0.59 -5.97
C GLU A 49 13.34 -2.11 -6.14
N LYS A 50 12.68 -2.75 -5.18
CA LYS A 50 12.42 -4.21 -5.18
C LYS A 50 11.07 -4.60 -5.78
N VAL A 51 10.21 -3.66 -6.18
CA VAL A 51 8.86 -3.95 -6.71
C VAL A 51 8.94 -4.92 -7.88
N ALA A 52 9.89 -4.74 -8.80
CA ALA A 52 10.04 -5.60 -9.97
C ALA A 52 10.38 -7.06 -9.58
N GLU A 53 11.30 -7.25 -8.64
CA GLU A 53 11.68 -8.56 -8.13
C GLU A 53 10.53 -9.23 -7.36
N LEU A 54 9.81 -8.45 -6.54
CA LEU A 54 8.65 -8.93 -5.78
C LEU A 54 7.52 -9.36 -6.72
N LYS A 55 7.24 -8.58 -7.77
CA LYS A 55 6.28 -8.97 -8.82
C LYS A 55 6.72 -10.28 -9.51
N ALA A 56 7.99 -10.42 -9.84
CA ALA A 56 8.53 -11.66 -10.42
C ALA A 56 8.40 -12.88 -9.49
N LYS A 57 8.45 -12.68 -8.17
CA LYS A 57 8.20 -13.72 -7.15
C LYS A 57 6.72 -14.04 -6.93
N GLY A 58 5.83 -13.42 -7.69
CA GLY A 58 4.38 -13.66 -7.64
C GLY A 58 3.64 -12.82 -6.61
N PHE A 59 4.23 -11.74 -6.09
CA PHE A 59 3.50 -10.76 -5.31
C PHE A 59 2.63 -9.90 -6.22
N HIS A 60 1.33 -9.86 -5.95
CA HIS A 60 0.35 -9.17 -6.78
C HIS A 60 0.12 -7.74 -6.31
N THR A 61 -0.03 -7.55 -4.99
CA THR A 61 -0.33 -6.24 -4.40
C THR A 61 0.81 -5.82 -3.48
N ILE A 62 1.29 -4.58 -3.66
CA ILE A 62 2.17 -3.90 -2.72
C ILE A 62 1.45 -2.61 -2.34
N ALA A 63 0.98 -2.53 -1.09
CA ALA A 63 0.20 -1.40 -0.60
C ALA A 63 0.90 -0.76 0.61
N CYS A 64 1.05 0.56 0.60
CA CYS A 64 1.39 1.34 1.78
C CYS A 64 0.08 1.83 2.41
N VAL A 65 -0.13 1.55 3.68
CA VAL A 65 -1.35 1.90 4.41
C VAL A 65 -0.95 2.77 5.59
N SER A 66 -1.58 3.93 5.74
CA SER A 66 -1.47 4.74 6.95
C SER A 66 -2.84 5.00 7.54
N VAL A 67 -2.84 5.24 8.85
CA VAL A 67 -4.00 5.77 9.56
C VAL A 67 -3.97 7.30 9.44
N ASN A 68 -4.30 7.82 8.28
CA ASN A 68 -4.56 9.26 8.15
C ASN A 68 -5.96 9.53 8.67
N ASP A 69 -6.05 10.16 9.83
CA ASP A 69 -7.26 10.85 10.28
C ASP A 69 -7.30 12.18 9.53
N SER A 70 -7.77 12.16 8.29
CA SER A 70 -8.03 13.39 7.52
C SER A 70 -9.53 13.43 7.24
N PRO A 71 -10.24 14.48 7.67
CA PRO A 71 -11.70 14.63 7.52
C PRO A 71 -12.13 14.74 6.05
#